data_AF-A0A2T1LUT3-F1
#
_entry.id   AF-A0A2T1LUT3-F1
#
_cell.length_a   1.000
_cell.length_b   1.000
_cell.length_c   1.000
_cell.angle_alpha   90.00
_cell.angle_beta   90.00
_cell.angle_gamma   90.00
#
_symmetry.space_group_name_H-M   'P 1'
#
loop_
_entity.id
_entity.type
_entity.pdbx_description
1 polymer ?
#
loop_
_entity_poly.entity_id
_entity_poly.type
_entity_poly.pdbx_seq_one_letter_code
_entity_poly.pdbx_strand_id
1 'polypeptide(L)'
;MIRYSLPYNNLLCTMLLVFTVPTVALPTHAQTSPSMTTVQVPLTDAQAKIMQERSKTLIDFLSRGEYGQARALLAPTLADQLTTEQIQEIWENLMNKIGKIKQQTKSRVIDTVNSDLVVIDTVFEKGQGEIIVTFNDEQQIVGVDFPKLESITEISDLVVQSLAERNFPRARGYLHPLLKTEIFPQQIQQRWDSLQQANGQFKRVVDTEVRAGSSVDESDVVILTLEFAKATKEMLVIFDDQRRIVGINLVE
;
A
#
# COMPACT_ATOMS: atom_id res chain seq x y z
N MET A 1 13.96 59.20 41.21
CA MET A 1 14.71 58.92 42.45
C MET A 1 15.83 57.94 42.08
N ILE A 2 17.08 58.42 42.14
CA ILE A 2 18.37 57.70 42.37
C ILE A 2 18.71 56.53 41.40
N ARG A 3 19.59 56.66 40.39
CA ARG A 3 21.07 56.86 40.30
C ARG A 3 21.96 55.59 40.50
N TYR A 4 22.57 55.18 39.37
CA TYR A 4 23.94 54.67 39.09
C TYR A 4 24.58 53.52 39.89
N SER A 5 25.22 52.57 39.16
CA SER A 5 26.70 52.41 39.15
C SER A 5 27.16 51.17 38.35
N LEU A 6 27.87 51.40 37.24
CA LEU A 6 28.88 50.48 36.69
C LEU A 6 30.24 50.78 37.35
N PRO A 7 31.19 49.82 37.36
CA PRO A 7 32.47 50.11 36.69
C PRO A 7 32.99 48.93 35.83
N TYR A 8 33.36 49.18 34.57
CA TYR A 8 34.73 49.47 34.03
C TYR A 8 35.60 48.21 33.79
N ASN A 9 35.84 47.89 32.50
CA ASN A 9 37.11 48.01 31.74
C ASN A 9 38.18 46.98 32.14
N ASN A 10 38.79 46.22 31.25
CA ASN A 10 39.62 46.57 30.07
C ASN A 10 40.02 45.19 29.46
N LEU A 11 40.50 44.97 28.23
CA LEU A 11 41.35 45.76 27.34
C LEU A 11 41.34 45.08 25.95
N LEU A 12 41.51 45.91 24.93
CA LEU A 12 41.85 45.66 23.52
C LEU A 12 42.37 44.25 23.14
N CYS A 13 41.85 43.72 22.03
CA CYS A 13 42.59 43.59 20.76
C CYS A 13 41.80 42.69 19.81
N THR A 14 41.27 43.21 18.70
CA THR A 14 41.38 42.47 17.43
C THR A 14 41.11 43.36 16.23
N MET A 15 41.93 43.15 15.21
CA MET A 15 42.02 43.87 13.95
C MET A 15 40.68 43.98 13.21
N LEU A 16 40.48 45.15 12.59
CA LEU A 16 39.55 45.33 11.50
C LEU A 16 40.11 44.62 10.26
N LEU A 17 39.55 43.46 9.92
CA LEU A 17 39.75 42.82 8.62
C LEU A 17 38.57 43.21 7.73
N VAL A 18 38.81 44.16 6.83
CA VAL A 18 37.87 44.52 5.77
C VAL A 18 37.94 43.42 4.71
N PHE A 19 36.99 42.49 4.73
CA PHE A 19 36.74 41.64 3.58
C PHE A 19 35.76 42.34 2.66
N THR A 20 36.27 42.85 1.54
CA THR A 20 35.46 43.15 0.36
C THR A 20 34.98 41.83 -0.21
N VAL A 21 33.71 41.48 0.00
CA VAL A 21 33.10 40.35 -0.69
C VAL A 21 32.84 40.78 -2.14
N PRO A 22 33.39 40.11 -3.15
CA PRO A 22 32.94 40.35 -4.52
C PRO A 22 31.47 39.93 -4.61
N THR A 23 30.63 40.82 -5.14
CA THR A 23 29.25 40.52 -5.53
C THR A 23 29.32 39.48 -6.65
N VAL A 24 29.23 38.21 -6.28
CA VAL A 24 28.95 37.16 -7.27
C VAL A 24 27.51 37.36 -7.68
N ALA A 25 27.30 37.82 -8.91
CA ALA A 25 26.00 37.79 -9.53
C ALA A 25 25.54 36.32 -9.56
N LEU A 26 24.53 35.99 -8.76
CA LEU A 26 23.86 34.70 -8.81
C LEU A 26 23.38 34.49 -10.26
N PRO A 27 23.73 33.38 -10.93
CA PRO A 27 23.06 33.05 -12.17
C PRO A 27 21.60 32.79 -11.83
N THR A 28 20.73 33.70 -12.25
CA THR A 28 19.28 33.49 -12.29
C THR A 28 19.00 32.39 -13.31
N HIS A 29 19.14 31.14 -12.89
CA HIS A 29 18.46 30.02 -13.51
C HIS A 29 17.28 29.70 -12.60
N ALA A 30 16.24 30.53 -12.70
CA ALA A 30 14.90 30.06 -12.41
C ALA A 30 14.61 29.00 -13.47
N GLN A 31 15.00 27.75 -13.19
CA GLN A 31 14.46 26.61 -13.90
C GLN A 31 12.98 26.60 -13.56
N THR A 32 12.16 27.16 -14.44
CA THR A 32 10.78 26.75 -14.60
C THR A 32 10.84 25.27 -14.96
N SER A 33 10.92 24.41 -13.94
CA SER A 33 10.53 23.02 -14.11
C SER A 33 9.10 23.07 -14.64
N PRO A 34 8.82 22.56 -15.84
CA PRO A 34 7.44 22.41 -16.25
C PRO A 34 6.81 21.51 -15.19
N SER A 35 5.84 22.06 -14.44
CA SER A 35 4.88 21.22 -13.75
C SER A 35 4.25 20.36 -14.83
N MET A 36 4.72 19.12 -14.97
CA MET A 36 4.01 18.10 -15.73
C MET A 36 2.71 17.90 -14.97
N THR A 37 1.73 18.73 -15.30
CA THR A 37 0.34 18.46 -14.98
C THR A 37 0.03 17.25 -15.84
N THR A 38 0.14 16.05 -15.27
CA THR A 38 -0.33 14.84 -15.92
C THR A 38 -1.81 15.09 -16.20
N VAL A 39 -2.15 15.38 -17.47
CA VAL A 39 -3.54 15.56 -17.88
C VAL A 39 -4.14 14.16 -17.82
N GLN A 40 -4.85 13.89 -16.73
CA GLN A 40 -5.61 12.66 -16.57
C GLN A 40 -6.71 12.68 -17.65
N VAL A 41 -6.63 11.77 -18.61
CA VAL A 41 -7.66 11.63 -19.64
C VAL A 41 -8.85 10.96 -18.96
N PRO A 42 -10.01 11.61 -18.85
CA PRO A 42 -11.15 11.04 -18.16
C PRO A 42 -11.59 9.74 -18.83
N LEU A 43 -11.94 8.75 -18.01
CA LEU A 43 -12.40 7.45 -18.48
C LEU A 43 -13.65 7.58 -19.37
N THR A 44 -13.62 6.99 -20.57
CA THR A 44 -14.80 6.97 -21.46
C THR A 44 -15.79 5.87 -21.08
N ASP A 45 -17.08 6.06 -21.37
CA ASP A 45 -18.12 5.04 -21.15
C ASP A 45 -17.80 3.69 -21.83
N ALA A 46 -17.15 3.73 -22.99
CA ALA A 46 -16.75 2.53 -23.72
C ALA A 46 -15.65 1.75 -22.97
N GLN A 47 -14.63 2.46 -22.45
CA GLN A 47 -13.58 1.85 -21.64
C GLN A 47 -14.14 1.28 -20.33
N ALA A 48 -15.02 2.03 -19.66
CA ALA A 48 -15.69 1.57 -18.45
C ALA A 48 -16.43 0.24 -18.66
N LYS A 49 -17.19 0.11 -19.76
CA LYS A 49 -17.87 -1.14 -20.12
C LYS A 49 -16.91 -2.30 -20.38
N ILE A 50 -15.80 -2.05 -21.09
CA ILE A 50 -14.78 -3.07 -21.34
C ILE A 50 -14.17 -3.57 -20.03
N MET A 51 -13.85 -2.67 -19.11
CA MET A 51 -13.31 -3.03 -17.80
C MET A 51 -14.33 -3.86 -16.99
N GLN A 52 -15.61 -3.47 -16.99
CA GLN A 52 -16.67 -4.22 -16.32
C GLN A 52 -16.79 -5.65 -16.86
N GLU A 53 -16.80 -5.84 -18.17
CA GLU A 53 -16.88 -7.17 -18.78
C GLU A 53 -15.63 -8.01 -18.51
N ARG A 54 -14.44 -7.41 -18.52
CA ARG A 54 -13.19 -8.10 -18.17
C ARG A 54 -13.17 -8.54 -16.71
N SER A 55 -13.64 -7.69 -15.80
CA SER A 55 -13.76 -8.04 -14.37
C SER A 55 -14.75 -9.18 -14.14
N LYS A 56 -15.90 -9.14 -14.82
CA LYS A 56 -16.87 -10.24 -14.78
C LYS A 56 -16.28 -11.54 -15.32
N THR A 57 -15.60 -11.48 -16.46
CA THR A 57 -14.93 -12.63 -17.07
C THR A 57 -13.89 -13.25 -16.13
N LEU A 58 -13.12 -12.42 -15.44
CA LEU A 58 -12.16 -12.87 -14.44
C LEU A 58 -12.84 -13.64 -13.31
N ILE A 59 -13.88 -13.07 -12.71
CA ILE A 59 -14.63 -13.69 -11.61
C ILE A 59 -15.31 -14.99 -12.07
N ASP A 60 -15.81 -15.03 -13.31
CA ASP A 60 -16.42 -16.21 -13.91
C ASP A 60 -15.38 -17.34 -14.09
N PHE A 61 -14.16 -17.02 -14.55
CA PHE A 61 -13.06 -17.98 -14.63
C PHE A 61 -12.70 -18.54 -13.25
N LEU A 62 -12.56 -17.68 -12.24
CA LEU A 62 -12.31 -18.12 -10.86
C LEU A 62 -13.43 -19.04 -10.35
N SER A 63 -14.70 -18.67 -10.58
CA SER A 63 -15.86 -19.43 -10.14
C SER A 63 -15.99 -20.82 -10.80
N ARG A 64 -15.48 -20.97 -12.02
CA ARG A 64 -15.46 -22.25 -12.76
C ARG A 64 -14.19 -23.09 -12.51
N GLY A 65 -13.25 -22.60 -11.70
CA GLY A 65 -11.95 -23.25 -11.49
C GLY A 65 -10.99 -23.13 -12.68
N GLU A 66 -11.26 -22.21 -13.61
CA GLU A 66 -10.44 -21.94 -14.80
C GLU A 66 -9.28 -20.99 -14.45
N TYR A 67 -8.50 -21.33 -13.41
CA TYR A 67 -7.50 -20.44 -12.81
C TYR A 67 -6.39 -20.00 -13.78
N GLY A 68 -6.02 -20.86 -14.75
CA GLY A 68 -5.07 -20.50 -15.78
C GLY A 68 -5.59 -19.41 -16.73
N GLN A 69 -6.90 -19.43 -17.03
CA GLN A 69 -7.54 -18.40 -17.84
C GLN A 69 -7.70 -17.10 -17.05
N ALA A 70 -8.04 -17.20 -15.76
CA ALA A 70 -8.03 -16.05 -14.84
C ALA A 70 -6.64 -15.39 -14.79
N ARG A 71 -5.59 -16.19 -14.64
CA ARG A 71 -4.19 -15.72 -14.63
C ARG A 71 -3.82 -14.98 -15.92
N ALA A 72 -4.29 -15.47 -17.07
CA ALA A 72 -4.01 -14.87 -18.37
C ALA A 72 -4.63 -13.47 -18.56
N LEU A 73 -5.61 -13.08 -17.74
CA LEU A 73 -6.19 -11.73 -17.77
C LEU A 73 -5.39 -10.70 -16.96
N LEU A 74 -4.47 -11.16 -16.10
CA LEU A 74 -3.65 -10.30 -15.26
C LEU A 74 -2.56 -9.60 -16.08
N ALA A 75 -2.09 -8.45 -15.57
CA ALA A 75 -0.89 -7.81 -16.09
C ALA A 75 0.29 -8.80 -16.08
N PRO A 76 1.16 -8.83 -17.11
CA PRO A 76 2.27 -9.77 -17.18
C PRO A 76 3.16 -9.75 -15.93
N THR A 77 3.47 -8.54 -15.42
CA THR A 77 4.28 -8.34 -14.21
C THR A 77 3.68 -8.98 -12.96
N LEU A 78 2.34 -8.99 -12.84
CA LEU A 78 1.64 -9.67 -11.76
C LEU A 78 1.55 -11.18 -12.02
N ALA A 79 1.23 -11.58 -13.24
CA ALA A 79 1.12 -12.99 -13.63
C ALA A 79 2.43 -13.74 -13.40
N ASP A 80 3.58 -13.12 -13.67
CA ASP A 80 4.91 -13.71 -13.46
C ASP A 80 5.22 -13.99 -11.98
N GLN A 81 4.55 -13.29 -11.06
CA GLN A 81 4.74 -13.43 -9.61
C GLN A 81 3.64 -14.26 -8.94
N LEU A 82 2.53 -14.54 -9.62
CA LEU A 82 1.37 -15.23 -9.06
C LEU A 82 1.04 -16.47 -9.90
N THR A 83 1.32 -17.65 -9.35
CA THR A 83 1.08 -18.92 -10.06
C THR A 83 -0.40 -19.27 -10.10
N THR A 84 -0.76 -20.19 -11.00
CA THR A 84 -2.13 -20.72 -11.09
C THR A 84 -2.56 -21.37 -9.78
N GLU A 85 -1.66 -22.09 -9.11
CA GLU A 85 -1.91 -22.76 -7.83
C GLU A 85 -2.13 -21.75 -6.71
N GLN A 86 -1.38 -20.64 -6.70
CA GLN A 86 -1.60 -19.57 -5.73
C GLN A 86 -2.95 -18.86 -5.95
N ILE A 87 -3.36 -18.64 -7.21
CA ILE A 87 -4.68 -18.09 -7.53
C ILE A 87 -5.78 -19.03 -7.03
N GLN A 88 -5.64 -20.33 -7.29
CA GLN A 88 -6.53 -21.36 -6.78
C GLN A 88 -6.64 -21.30 -5.26
N GLU A 89 -5.50 -21.34 -4.56
CA GLU A 89 -5.44 -21.32 -3.10
C GLU A 89 -6.15 -20.09 -2.52
N ILE A 90 -5.88 -18.89 -3.07
CA ILE A 90 -6.51 -17.64 -2.63
C ILE A 90 -8.03 -17.72 -2.81
N TRP A 91 -8.50 -18.17 -3.98
CA TRP A 91 -9.92 -18.25 -4.29
C TRP A 91 -10.65 -19.28 -3.42
N GLU A 92 -10.10 -20.49 -3.31
CA GLU A 92 -10.71 -21.58 -2.54
C GLU A 92 -10.75 -21.26 -1.05
N ASN A 93 -9.70 -20.62 -0.51
CA ASN A 93 -9.69 -20.16 0.88
C ASN A 93 -10.82 -19.16 1.15
N LEU A 94 -11.07 -18.21 0.25
CA LEU A 94 -12.22 -17.31 0.36
C LEU A 94 -13.54 -18.08 0.30
N MET A 95 -13.72 -18.93 -0.71
CA MET A 95 -14.96 -19.69 -0.90
C MET A 95 -15.26 -20.63 0.28
N ASN A 96 -14.25 -21.19 0.93
CA ASN A 96 -14.44 -22.00 2.14
C ASN A 96 -15.04 -21.17 3.29
N LYS A 97 -14.64 -19.89 3.41
CA LYS A 97 -15.12 -18.97 4.45
C LYS A 97 -16.49 -18.37 4.12
N ILE A 98 -16.67 -17.77 2.95
CA ILE A 98 -17.88 -17.00 2.57
C ILE A 98 -18.89 -17.80 1.74
N GLY A 99 -18.49 -18.98 1.25
CA GLY A 99 -19.29 -19.82 0.35
C GLY A 99 -19.26 -19.35 -1.10
N LYS A 100 -19.87 -20.13 -2.00
CA LYS A 100 -19.86 -19.86 -3.45
C LYS A 100 -20.59 -18.57 -3.81
N ILE A 101 -20.24 -17.97 -4.94
CA ILE A 101 -21.02 -16.87 -5.52
C ILE A 101 -22.40 -17.38 -5.95
N LYS A 102 -23.45 -16.71 -5.46
CA LYS A 102 -24.83 -16.89 -5.90
C LYS A 102 -25.19 -15.93 -7.03
N GLN A 103 -24.77 -14.67 -6.91
CA GLN A 103 -25.13 -13.62 -7.85
C GLN A 103 -24.12 -12.46 -7.84
N GLN A 104 -23.81 -11.93 -9.02
CA GLN A 104 -23.19 -10.61 -9.20
C GLN A 104 -24.32 -9.63 -9.55
N THR A 105 -24.42 -8.49 -8.85
CA THR A 105 -25.60 -7.60 -8.93
C THR A 105 -25.31 -6.33 -9.72
N LYS A 106 -24.69 -5.34 -9.09
CA LYS A 106 -24.31 -4.07 -9.70
C LYS A 106 -22.80 -4.01 -9.85
N SER A 107 -22.34 -3.51 -10.98
CA SER A 107 -20.95 -3.11 -11.16
C SER A 107 -20.87 -1.60 -11.41
N ARG A 108 -19.81 -0.98 -10.91
CA ARG A 108 -19.51 0.44 -11.11
C ARG A 108 -18.01 0.62 -11.34
N VAL A 109 -17.66 1.62 -12.12
CA VAL A 109 -16.27 2.02 -12.32
C VAL A 109 -16.00 3.28 -11.51
N ILE A 110 -14.88 3.30 -10.80
CA ILE A 110 -14.37 4.44 -10.05
C ILE A 110 -13.06 4.83 -10.73
N ASP A 111 -13.07 5.98 -11.40
CA ASP A 111 -11.89 6.62 -11.96
C ASP A 111 -11.09 7.23 -10.80
N THR A 112 -9.82 6.86 -10.68
CA THR A 112 -8.91 7.37 -9.66
C THR A 112 -7.57 7.74 -10.28
N VAL A 113 -6.76 8.54 -9.58
CA VAL A 113 -5.44 8.93 -10.07
C VAL A 113 -4.56 7.69 -10.27
N ASN A 114 -4.09 7.48 -11.50
CA ASN A 114 -3.22 6.39 -11.94
C ASN A 114 -3.81 4.96 -11.82
N SER A 115 -5.14 4.84 -11.64
CA SER A 115 -5.81 3.54 -11.62
C SER A 115 -7.31 3.64 -11.84
N ASP A 116 -7.91 2.61 -12.43
CA ASP A 116 -9.36 2.46 -12.50
C ASP A 116 -9.80 1.26 -11.67
N LEU A 117 -10.86 1.44 -10.88
CA LEU A 117 -11.41 0.37 -10.05
C LEU A 117 -12.77 -0.06 -10.59
N VAL A 118 -12.95 -1.35 -10.84
CA VAL A 118 -14.27 -1.93 -11.05
C VAL A 118 -14.73 -2.58 -9.76
N VAL A 119 -15.78 -2.03 -9.15
CA VAL A 119 -16.40 -2.60 -7.95
C VAL A 119 -17.64 -3.38 -8.34
N ILE A 120 -17.73 -4.64 -7.90
CA ILE A 120 -18.81 -5.57 -8.22
C ILE A 120 -19.47 -6.05 -6.92
N ASP A 121 -20.70 -5.62 -6.70
CA ASP A 121 -21.52 -6.04 -5.57
C ASP A 121 -21.92 -7.52 -5.76
N THR A 122 -21.47 -8.38 -4.86
CA THR A 122 -21.54 -9.84 -5.00
C THR A 122 -22.26 -10.47 -3.80
N VAL A 123 -23.22 -11.34 -4.08
CA VAL A 123 -23.92 -12.16 -3.10
C VAL A 123 -23.29 -13.56 -3.11
N PHE A 124 -22.84 -13.99 -1.93
CA PHE A 124 -22.27 -15.30 -1.66
C PHE A 124 -23.25 -16.17 -0.89
N GLU A 125 -22.93 -17.45 -0.69
CA GLU A 125 -23.80 -18.35 0.08
C GLU A 125 -23.98 -17.92 1.53
N LYS A 126 -22.92 -17.40 2.17
CA LYS A 126 -22.89 -17.04 3.60
C LYS A 126 -22.83 -15.53 3.85
N GLY A 127 -23.10 -14.69 2.85
CA GLY A 127 -23.07 -13.23 3.02
C GLY A 127 -23.07 -12.46 1.70
N GLN A 128 -22.78 -11.18 1.78
CA GLN A 128 -22.60 -10.30 0.63
C GLN A 128 -21.34 -9.44 0.83
N GLY A 129 -20.76 -8.96 -0.26
CA GLY A 129 -19.62 -8.05 -0.22
C GLY A 129 -19.22 -7.59 -1.61
N GLU A 130 -18.18 -6.77 -1.67
CA GLU A 130 -17.67 -6.22 -2.92
C GLU A 130 -16.43 -6.98 -3.38
N ILE A 131 -16.38 -7.31 -4.67
CA ILE A 131 -15.14 -7.70 -5.35
C ILE A 131 -14.64 -6.48 -6.11
N ILE A 132 -13.39 -6.08 -5.89
CA ILE A 132 -12.80 -4.91 -6.55
C ILE A 132 -11.69 -5.39 -7.47
N VAL A 133 -11.77 -5.03 -8.74
CA VAL A 133 -10.72 -5.31 -9.74
C VAL A 133 -10.02 -4.00 -10.06
N THR A 134 -8.71 -3.99 -9.88
CA THR A 134 -7.85 -2.80 -10.08
C THR A 134 -7.17 -2.88 -11.44
N PHE A 135 -7.31 -1.81 -12.22
CA PHE A 135 -6.66 -1.62 -13.51
C PHE A 135 -5.60 -0.52 -13.40
N ASN A 136 -4.44 -0.74 -14.03
CA ASN A 136 -3.45 0.33 -14.22
C ASN A 136 -3.79 1.19 -15.45
N ASP A 137 -2.97 2.21 -15.72
CA ASP A 137 -3.13 3.13 -16.85
C ASP A 137 -3.09 2.42 -18.22
N GLU A 138 -2.40 1.27 -18.32
CA GLU A 138 -2.42 0.41 -19.51
C GLU A 138 -3.67 -0.48 -19.61
N GLN A 139 -4.66 -0.29 -18.73
CA GLN A 139 -5.90 -1.08 -18.63
C GLN A 139 -5.64 -2.57 -18.39
N GLN A 140 -4.56 -2.92 -17.70
CA GLN A 140 -4.21 -4.28 -17.30
C GLN A 140 -4.65 -4.53 -15.85
N ILE A 141 -5.08 -5.75 -15.55
CA ILE A 141 -5.53 -6.10 -14.19
C ILE A 141 -4.29 -6.29 -13.29
N VAL A 142 -4.12 -5.39 -12.32
CA VAL A 142 -2.98 -5.39 -11.39
C VAL A 142 -3.40 -5.76 -9.96
N GLY A 143 -4.68 -6.00 -9.72
CA GLY A 143 -5.18 -6.42 -8.42
C GLY A 143 -6.61 -6.95 -8.48
N VAL A 144 -6.90 -7.88 -7.58
CA VAL A 144 -8.25 -8.31 -7.24
C VAL A 144 -8.35 -8.32 -5.73
N ASP A 145 -9.37 -7.66 -5.21
CA ASP A 145 -9.69 -7.57 -3.80
C ASP A 145 -11.02 -8.23 -3.53
N PHE A 146 -11.05 -9.00 -2.45
CA PHE A 146 -12.22 -9.72 -1.97
C PHE A 146 -12.64 -9.16 -0.61
N PRO A 147 -13.90 -9.37 -0.21
CA PRO A 147 -14.37 -8.97 1.12
C PRO A 147 -13.46 -9.53 2.21
N LYS A 148 -12.95 -8.66 3.09
CA LYS A 148 -12.13 -9.07 4.24
C LYS A 148 -13.04 -9.61 5.33
N LEU A 149 -12.80 -10.84 5.75
CA LEU A 149 -13.58 -11.49 6.82
C LEU A 149 -12.83 -11.46 8.15
N GLU A 150 -11.51 -11.38 8.06
CA GLU A 150 -10.57 -11.29 9.16
C GLU A 150 -10.65 -9.92 9.85
N SER A 151 -10.31 -9.92 11.15
CA SER A 151 -10.04 -8.71 11.91
C SER A 151 -8.72 -8.06 11.50
N ILE A 152 -8.51 -6.78 11.82
CA ILE A 152 -7.26 -6.06 11.51
C ILE A 152 -6.02 -6.68 12.19
N THR A 153 -6.19 -7.32 13.35
CA THR A 153 -5.12 -8.05 14.04
C THR A 153 -4.78 -9.34 13.29
N GLU A 154 -5.79 -10.12 12.89
CA GLU A 154 -5.56 -11.34 12.09
C GLU A 154 -4.94 -11.00 10.73
N ILE A 155 -5.36 -9.91 10.08
CA ILE A 155 -4.75 -9.46 8.82
C ILE A 155 -3.28 -9.09 9.04
N SER A 156 -2.97 -8.37 10.11
CA SER A 156 -1.60 -8.00 10.48
C SER A 156 -0.72 -9.24 10.67
N ASP A 157 -1.20 -10.25 11.40
CA ASP A 157 -0.50 -11.52 11.59
C ASP A 157 -0.30 -12.26 10.26
N LEU A 158 -1.33 -12.34 9.42
CA LEU A 158 -1.26 -12.98 8.11
C LEU A 158 -0.28 -12.29 7.18
N VAL A 159 -0.13 -10.96 7.26
CA VAL A 159 0.87 -10.22 6.50
C VAL A 159 2.28 -10.59 6.97
N VAL A 160 2.56 -10.54 8.27
CA VAL A 160 3.88 -10.91 8.80
C VAL A 160 4.21 -12.37 8.50
N GLN A 161 3.24 -13.28 8.64
CA GLN A 161 3.40 -14.67 8.25
C GLN A 161 3.73 -14.81 6.76
N SER A 162 3.01 -14.09 5.89
CA SER A 162 3.27 -14.11 4.45
C SER A 162 4.68 -13.60 4.11
N LEU A 163 5.17 -12.58 4.82
CA LEU A 163 6.55 -12.09 4.68
C LEU A 163 7.57 -13.14 5.12
N ALA A 164 7.34 -13.80 6.25
CA ALA A 164 8.22 -14.85 6.77
C ALA A 164 8.28 -16.07 5.83
N GLU A 165 7.14 -16.44 5.22
CA GLU A 165 7.01 -17.52 4.24
C GLU A 165 7.49 -17.12 2.83
N ARG A 166 7.96 -15.88 2.65
CA ARG A 166 8.33 -15.28 1.35
C ARG A 166 7.20 -15.28 0.31
N ASN A 167 5.95 -15.35 0.76
CA ASN A 167 4.76 -15.21 -0.07
C ASN A 167 4.38 -13.73 -0.21
N PHE A 168 5.24 -12.97 -0.90
CA PHE A 168 5.05 -11.54 -1.12
C PHE A 168 3.79 -11.17 -1.92
N PRO A 169 3.34 -11.97 -2.91
CA PRO A 169 2.04 -11.75 -3.57
C PRO A 169 0.87 -11.79 -2.57
N ARG A 170 0.88 -12.73 -1.61
CA ARG A 170 -0.14 -12.82 -0.56
C ARG A 170 -0.09 -11.62 0.39
N ALA A 171 1.10 -11.22 0.84
CA ALA A 171 1.27 -10.02 1.68
C ALA A 171 0.72 -8.77 0.97
N ARG A 172 1.05 -8.59 -0.32
CA ARG A 172 0.53 -7.51 -1.16
C ARG A 172 -0.99 -7.52 -1.28
N GLY A 173 -1.62 -8.69 -1.23
CA GLY A 173 -3.08 -8.85 -1.35
C GLY A 173 -3.90 -8.15 -0.26
N TYR A 174 -3.27 -7.77 0.86
CA TYR A 174 -3.90 -7.02 1.94
C TYR A 174 -3.81 -5.50 1.80
N LEU A 175 -2.98 -5.01 0.88
CA LEU A 175 -2.86 -3.58 0.60
C LEU A 175 -4.15 -3.01 -0.02
N HIS A 176 -4.36 -1.72 0.18
CA HIS A 176 -5.38 -0.95 -0.53
C HIS A 176 -5.17 -1.04 -2.06
N PRO A 177 -6.23 -1.12 -2.88
CA PRO A 177 -6.17 -1.17 -4.35
C PRO A 177 -5.20 -0.15 -4.96
N LEU A 178 -5.24 1.10 -4.52
CA LEU A 178 -4.37 2.16 -5.03
C LEU A 178 -2.88 1.89 -4.76
N LEU A 179 -2.53 1.29 -3.63
CA LEU A 179 -1.11 0.96 -3.35
C LEU A 179 -0.61 -0.18 -4.25
N LYS A 180 -1.51 -1.02 -4.76
CA LYS A 180 -1.15 -2.16 -5.62
C LYS A 180 -0.67 -1.70 -6.99
N THR A 181 -1.04 -0.52 -7.47
CA THR A 181 -0.52 -0.01 -8.75
C THR A 181 0.95 0.37 -8.66
N GLU A 182 1.46 0.65 -7.45
CA GLU A 182 2.83 1.12 -7.22
C GLU A 182 3.72 0.07 -6.53
N ILE A 183 3.17 -0.72 -5.62
CA ILE A 183 3.91 -1.66 -4.78
C ILE A 183 3.71 -3.08 -5.31
N PHE A 184 4.70 -3.62 -6.02
CA PHE A 184 4.69 -5.01 -6.51
C PHE A 184 5.42 -5.96 -5.53
N PRO A 185 5.25 -7.30 -5.68
CA PRO A 185 5.85 -8.28 -4.76
C PRO A 185 7.37 -8.14 -4.60
N GLN A 186 8.08 -7.76 -5.66
CA GLN A 186 9.54 -7.57 -5.64
C GLN A 186 9.97 -6.44 -4.69
N GLN A 187 9.24 -5.33 -4.64
CA GLN A 187 9.53 -4.20 -3.75
C GLN A 187 9.32 -4.61 -2.28
N ILE A 188 8.26 -5.39 -2.00
CA ILE A 188 8.01 -5.93 -0.66
C ILE A 188 9.15 -6.86 -0.25
N GLN A 189 9.58 -7.75 -1.16
CA GLN A 189 10.72 -8.64 -0.94
C GLN A 189 11.99 -7.84 -0.61
N GLN A 190 12.34 -6.85 -1.43
CA GLN A 190 13.55 -6.05 -1.22
C GLN A 190 13.56 -5.36 0.15
N ARG A 191 12.42 -4.79 0.58
CA ARG A 191 12.29 -4.17 1.89
C ARG A 191 12.42 -5.18 3.03
N TRP A 192 11.79 -6.34 2.91
CA TRP A 192 11.88 -7.41 3.90
C TRP A 192 13.30 -8.00 4.01
N ASP A 193 13.96 -8.24 2.88
CA ASP A 193 15.34 -8.73 2.85
C ASP A 193 16.31 -7.71 3.47
N SER A 194 16.13 -6.41 3.18
CA SER A 194 16.91 -5.33 3.81
C SER A 194 16.72 -5.27 5.32
N LEU A 195 15.48 -5.46 5.80
CA LEU A 195 15.16 -5.48 7.23
C LEU A 195 15.90 -6.63 7.95
N GLN A 196 15.90 -7.82 7.35
CA GLN A 196 16.59 -8.98 7.91
C GLN A 196 18.11 -8.87 7.81
N GLN A 197 18.64 -8.20 6.79
CA GLN A 197 20.08 -7.90 6.70
C GLN A 197 20.54 -7.04 7.87
N ALA A 198 19.77 -6.00 8.22
CA ALA A 198 20.06 -5.09 9.32
C ALA A 198 19.86 -5.75 10.70
N ASN A 199 18.76 -6.47 10.91
CA ASN A 199 18.34 -6.94 12.24
C ASN A 199 18.54 -8.44 12.48
N GLY A 200 19.03 -9.19 11.49
CA GLY A 200 19.07 -10.66 11.51
C GLY A 200 17.75 -11.29 11.07
N GLN A 201 17.71 -12.62 11.01
CA GLN A 201 16.50 -13.35 10.56
C GLN A 201 15.30 -13.08 11.48
N PHE A 202 14.11 -12.99 10.89
CA PHE A 202 12.86 -12.92 11.65
C PHE A 202 12.66 -14.19 12.47
N LYS A 203 12.18 -14.04 13.71
CA LYS A 203 11.88 -15.16 14.60
C LYS A 203 10.39 -15.32 14.85
N ARG A 204 9.72 -14.28 15.36
CA ARG A 204 8.29 -14.28 15.72
C ARG A 204 7.77 -12.88 15.99
N VAL A 205 6.45 -12.75 15.97
CA VAL A 205 5.72 -11.65 16.61
C VAL A 205 5.74 -11.92 18.14
N VAL A 206 6.13 -10.93 18.93
CA VAL A 206 6.15 -11.00 20.41
C VAL A 206 4.96 -10.34 21.06
N ASP A 207 4.43 -9.30 20.43
CA ASP A 207 3.30 -8.54 20.96
C ASP A 207 2.49 -7.90 19.83
N THR A 208 1.22 -7.62 20.09
CA THR A 208 0.31 -6.97 19.14
C THR A 208 -0.64 -6.05 19.90
N GLU A 209 -0.53 -4.75 19.61
CA GLU A 209 -1.38 -3.72 20.18
C GLU A 209 -2.29 -3.12 19.09
N VAL A 210 -3.52 -2.77 19.45
CA VAL A 210 -4.45 -2.05 18.57
C VAL A 210 -4.67 -0.66 19.13
N ARG A 211 -4.37 0.35 18.30
CA ARG A 211 -4.77 1.73 18.53
C ARG A 211 -5.91 2.05 17.58
N ALA A 212 -7.12 2.03 18.11
CA ALA A 212 -8.31 2.39 17.35
C ALA A 212 -8.23 3.84 16.89
N GLY A 213 -8.72 4.11 15.70
CA GLY A 213 -8.92 5.46 15.20
C GLY A 213 -9.78 6.29 16.17
N SER A 214 -9.54 7.59 16.20
CA SER A 214 -10.35 8.56 16.93
C SER A 214 -11.26 9.33 15.96
N SER A 215 -12.16 10.17 16.47
CA SER A 215 -12.96 11.07 15.62
C SER A 215 -12.15 12.11 14.85
N VAL A 216 -10.83 12.19 15.08
CA VAL A 216 -9.89 13.12 14.42
C VAL A 216 -8.91 12.38 13.49
N ASP A 217 -8.71 11.08 13.70
CA ASP A 217 -7.91 10.19 12.85
C ASP A 217 -8.66 8.86 12.74
N GLU A 218 -9.41 8.69 11.65
CA GLU A 218 -10.33 7.56 11.46
C GLU A 218 -9.60 6.23 11.18
N SER A 219 -8.27 6.23 11.11
CA SER A 219 -7.49 5.05 10.75
C SER A 219 -7.20 4.19 11.97
N ASP A 220 -7.56 2.91 11.90
CA ASP A 220 -7.13 1.93 12.89
C ASP A 220 -5.66 1.57 12.65
N VAL A 221 -4.85 1.57 13.71
CA VAL A 221 -3.43 1.22 13.67
C VAL A 221 -3.16 -0.02 14.51
N VAL A 222 -2.57 -1.04 13.90
CA VAL A 222 -2.04 -2.22 14.59
C VAL A 222 -0.53 -2.07 14.73
N ILE A 223 -0.01 -2.29 15.93
CA ILE A 223 1.42 -2.21 16.24
C ILE A 223 1.88 -3.62 16.61
N LEU A 224 2.74 -4.19 15.78
CA LEU A 224 3.34 -5.50 16.01
C LEU A 224 4.76 -5.30 16.54
N THR A 225 5.07 -5.92 17.66
CA THR A 225 6.46 -6.03 18.10
C THR A 225 7.04 -7.31 17.50
N LEU A 226 8.07 -7.16 16.66
CA LEU A 226 8.71 -8.24 15.90
C LEU A 226 10.08 -8.56 16.50
N GLU A 227 10.33 -9.82 16.84
CA GLU A 227 11.65 -10.28 17.26
C GLU A 227 12.45 -10.76 16.04
N PHE A 228 13.64 -10.19 15.86
CA PHE A 228 14.67 -10.64 14.93
C PHE A 228 15.86 -11.23 15.70
N ALA A 229 16.83 -11.82 14.99
CA ALA A 229 17.98 -12.44 15.63
C ALA A 229 18.89 -11.46 16.41
N LYS A 230 18.96 -10.19 16.00
CA LYS A 230 19.85 -9.17 16.60
C LYS A 230 19.10 -8.04 17.29
N ALA A 231 17.79 -7.88 17.05
CA ALA A 231 17.01 -6.76 17.57
C ALA A 231 15.52 -7.09 17.64
N THR A 232 14.77 -6.25 18.35
CA THR A 232 13.31 -6.18 18.32
C THR A 232 12.91 -4.88 17.62
N LYS A 233 11.88 -4.93 16.77
CA LYS A 233 11.38 -3.78 16.01
C LYS A 233 9.87 -3.70 16.05
N GLU A 234 9.33 -2.49 16.05
CA GLU A 234 7.89 -2.28 15.93
C GLU A 234 7.50 -2.07 14.46
N MET A 235 6.43 -2.72 14.03
CA MET A 235 5.78 -2.54 12.73
C MET A 235 4.39 -1.97 12.96
N LEU A 236 4.12 -0.79 12.40
CA LEU A 236 2.80 -0.18 12.37
C LEU A 236 2.12 -0.58 11.06
N VAL A 237 0.88 -1.04 11.15
CA VAL A 237 0.00 -1.34 10.03
C VAL A 237 -1.24 -0.48 10.16
N ILE A 238 -1.49 0.36 9.17
CA ILE A 238 -2.58 1.34 9.15
C ILE A 238 -3.67 0.83 8.24
N PHE A 239 -4.91 0.80 8.73
CA PHE A 239 -6.07 0.28 8.03
C PHE A 239 -7.08 1.37 7.69
N ASP A 240 -7.79 1.19 6.58
CA ASP A 240 -9.03 1.90 6.30
C ASP A 240 -10.25 1.20 6.93
N ASP A 241 -11.42 1.82 6.75
CA ASP A 241 -12.72 1.32 7.22
C ASP A 241 -13.13 -0.04 6.62
N GLN A 242 -12.59 -0.40 5.45
CA GLN A 242 -12.78 -1.70 4.80
C GLN A 242 -11.70 -2.73 5.16
N ARG A 243 -10.87 -2.45 6.19
CA ARG A 243 -9.78 -3.30 6.70
C ARG A 243 -8.71 -3.60 5.65
N ARG A 244 -8.45 -2.66 4.75
CA ARG A 244 -7.34 -2.71 3.80
C ARG A 244 -6.18 -1.90 4.33
N ILE A 245 -4.97 -2.36 4.07
CA ILE A 245 -3.77 -1.70 4.55
C ILE A 245 -3.46 -0.50 3.66
N VAL A 246 -3.54 0.71 4.24
CA VAL A 246 -3.19 1.97 3.57
C VAL A 246 -1.77 2.44 3.91
N GLY A 247 -1.13 1.80 4.89
CA GLY A 247 0.27 2.07 5.22
C GLY A 247 0.90 0.98 6.07
N ILE A 248 2.20 0.74 5.85
CA ILE A 248 3.05 -0.06 6.74
C ILE A 248 4.30 0.76 7.04
N ASN A 249 4.60 0.96 8.31
CA ASN A 249 5.80 1.67 8.76
C ASN A 249 6.57 0.82 9.77
N LEU A 250 7.90 0.92 9.77
CA LEU A 250 8.76 0.30 10.76
C LEU A 250 9.36 1.41 11.61
N VAL A 251 9.19 1.33 12.93
CA VAL A 251 9.82 2.30 13.85
C VAL A 251 11.29 1.93 13.98
N GLU A 252 12.16 2.90 13.73
CA GLU A 252 13.62 2.76 13.89
C GLU A 252 14.04 2.53 15.34
#